data_AF-A0A936UZB7-F1
#
_entry.id   AF-A0A936UZB7-F1
#
_cell.length_a   1.000
_cell.length_b   1.000
_cell.length_c   1.000
_cell.angle_alpha   90.00
_cell.angle_beta   90.00
_cell.angle_gamma   90.00
#
_symmetry.space_group_name_H-M   'P 1'
#
loop_
_entity.id
_entity.type
_entity.pdbx_description
1 polymer ?
#
loop_
_entity_poly.entity_id
_entity_poly.type
_entity_poly.pdbx_seq_one_letter_code
_entity_poly.pdbx_strand_id
1 'polypeptide(L)'
;MKKVIITMGVMTAMLTYLLSSCYKNKEDIIAVPGVSFRNDVVPIMVAGGCGCHNNGIGTRAVQFSHADTIFYDAILGRVGLLEAWVNGGIHPGAGSIYFTTSQEKIIKQWIAEGAKDDGGGCTVTGVITYTAKILPLYTTSCKGSTCHGGIASNLTYSQMVAKKDVLTTMMNSSGNSGHPGGTLSLSSCTVKLFNEWIAQGTPQ
;
A
#
# COMPACT_ATOMS: atom_id res chain seq x y z
N MET A 1 -28.39 55.82 2.53
CA MET A 1 -27.24 55.63 3.44
C MET A 1 -27.42 54.51 4.46
N LYS A 2 -28.41 54.53 5.37
CA LYS A 2 -28.59 53.48 6.40
C LYS A 2 -28.63 52.04 5.85
N LYS A 3 -29.37 51.79 4.76
CA LYS A 3 -29.45 50.45 4.16
C LYS A 3 -28.09 49.95 3.63
N VAL A 4 -27.31 50.83 2.99
CA VAL A 4 -25.98 50.49 2.43
C VAL A 4 -24.97 50.13 3.54
N ILE A 5 -25.01 50.86 4.65
CA ILE A 5 -24.13 50.60 5.81
C ILE A 5 -24.47 49.25 6.45
N ILE A 6 -25.77 48.92 6.59
CA ILE A 6 -26.21 47.63 7.13
C ILE A 6 -25.78 46.48 6.21
N THR A 7 -25.94 46.64 4.89
CA THR A 7 -25.54 45.59 3.93
C THR A 7 -24.02 45.36 3.92
N MET A 8 -23.20 46.41 3.98
CA MET A 8 -21.75 46.25 4.12
C MET A 8 -21.37 45.59 5.44
N GLY A 9 -22.02 45.94 6.54
CA GLY A 9 -21.78 45.31 7.84
C GLY A 9 -22.06 43.80 7.83
N VAL A 10 -23.16 43.38 7.22
CA VAL A 10 -23.54 41.96 7.10
C VAL A 10 -22.58 41.19 6.20
N MET A 11 -22.18 41.74 5.06
CA MET A 11 -21.22 41.08 4.17
C MET A 11 -19.86 40.90 4.83
N THR A 12 -19.35 41.93 5.52
CA THR A 12 -18.07 41.84 6.24
C THR A 12 -18.15 40.83 7.38
N ALA A 13 -19.25 40.78 8.13
CA ALA A 13 -19.44 39.80 9.19
C ALA A 13 -19.48 38.35 8.65
N MET A 14 -20.21 38.10 7.56
CA MET A 14 -20.24 36.79 6.89
C MET A 14 -18.86 36.38 6.36
N LEU A 15 -18.12 37.32 5.77
CA LEU A 15 -16.78 37.06 5.26
C LEU A 15 -15.80 36.74 6.40
N THR A 16 -15.87 37.48 7.52
CA THR A 16 -15.05 37.17 8.71
C THR A 16 -15.40 35.82 9.33
N TYR A 17 -16.69 35.45 9.33
CA TYR A 17 -17.14 34.15 9.84
C TYR A 17 -16.63 33.00 8.96
N LEU A 18 -16.81 33.10 7.64
CA LEU A 18 -16.30 32.12 6.66
C LEU A 18 -14.78 31.96 6.72
N LEU A 19 -14.04 33.07 6.84
CA LEU A 19 -12.58 33.03 6.97
C LEU A 19 -12.13 32.43 8.32
N SER A 20 -12.90 32.65 9.40
CA SER A 20 -12.59 32.07 10.73
C SER A 20 -12.91 30.57 10.83
N SER A 21 -13.95 30.09 10.12
CA SER A 21 -14.29 28.66 10.06
C SER A 21 -13.23 27.84 9.33
N CYS A 22 -12.51 28.41 8.37
CA CYS A 22 -11.38 27.73 7.71
C CYS A 22 -10.08 27.76 8.54
N TYR A 23 -9.98 28.64 9.55
CA TYR A 23 -8.74 28.87 10.31
C TYR A 23 -8.69 28.12 11.65
N LYS A 24 -9.81 27.58 12.14
CA LYS A 24 -9.86 26.84 13.42
C LYS A 24 -9.59 25.34 13.31
N ASN A 25 -9.34 24.81 12.11
CA ASN A 25 -9.01 23.41 11.90
C ASN A 25 -7.79 22.92 12.71
N LYS A 26 -6.91 23.82 13.17
CA LYS A 26 -5.74 23.46 13.97
C LYS A 26 -6.10 23.01 15.40
N GLU A 27 -7.22 23.45 15.96
CA GLU A 27 -7.62 23.12 17.34
C GLU A 27 -8.57 21.90 17.41
N ASP A 28 -9.27 21.59 16.32
CA ASP A 28 -10.18 20.44 16.22
C ASP A 28 -9.50 19.15 15.73
N ILE A 29 -8.26 19.24 15.23
CA ILE A 29 -7.46 18.09 14.81
C ILE A 29 -6.65 17.60 16.01
N ILE A 30 -7.26 16.69 16.78
CA ILE A 30 -6.66 16.05 17.96
C ILE A 30 -5.43 15.19 17.57
N ALA A 31 -5.39 14.73 16.30
CA ALA A 31 -4.23 14.15 15.65
C ALA A 31 -4.33 14.38 14.14
N VAL A 32 -3.22 14.75 13.49
CA VAL A 32 -3.18 14.82 12.02
C VAL A 32 -3.54 13.42 11.49
N PRO A 33 -4.50 13.29 10.54
CA PRO A 33 -4.81 12.01 9.94
C PRO A 33 -3.53 11.38 9.39
N GLY A 34 -3.30 10.10 9.72
CA GLY A 34 -2.18 9.35 9.14
C GLY A 34 -2.30 9.23 7.62
N VAL A 35 -1.22 8.82 6.97
CA VAL A 35 -1.20 8.66 5.52
C VAL A 35 -1.91 7.36 5.13
N SER A 36 -2.90 7.49 4.26
CA SER A 36 -3.66 6.38 3.69
C SER A 36 -2.86 5.72 2.58
N PHE A 37 -2.64 4.40 2.69
CA PHE A 37 -2.07 3.65 1.57
C PHE A 37 -2.97 3.74 0.34
N ARG A 38 -4.27 3.52 0.52
CA ARG A 38 -5.24 3.48 -0.58
C ARG A 38 -5.48 4.84 -1.24
N ASN A 39 -5.56 5.91 -0.45
CA ASN A 39 -5.93 7.22 -0.95
C ASN A 39 -4.74 8.14 -1.25
N ASP A 40 -3.59 7.95 -0.59
CA ASP A 40 -2.44 8.84 -0.77
C ASP A 40 -1.28 8.18 -1.52
N VAL A 41 -0.94 6.93 -1.18
CA VAL A 41 0.23 6.25 -1.79
C VAL A 41 -0.12 5.62 -3.13
N VAL A 42 -1.22 4.88 -3.22
CA VAL A 42 -1.63 4.19 -4.45
C VAL A 42 -1.74 5.15 -5.64
N PRO A 43 -2.39 6.34 -5.53
CA PRO A 43 -2.43 7.28 -6.64
C PRO A 43 -1.05 7.72 -7.15
N ILE A 44 -0.05 7.83 -6.27
CA ILE A 44 1.33 8.16 -6.67
C ILE A 44 1.93 7.04 -7.51
N MET A 45 1.69 5.79 -7.11
CA MET A 45 2.27 4.60 -7.77
C MET A 45 1.60 4.25 -9.09
N VAL A 46 0.30 4.53 -9.22
CA VAL A 46 -0.48 4.25 -10.43
C VAL A 46 -0.51 5.43 -11.39
N ALA A 47 -0.15 6.64 -10.94
CA ALA A 47 0.01 7.80 -11.81
C ALA A 47 1.19 7.62 -12.80
N GLY A 48 1.08 8.30 -13.95
CA GLY A 48 1.92 8.11 -15.14
C GLY A 48 3.44 8.28 -15.00
N GLY A 49 3.96 8.65 -13.82
CA GLY A 49 5.40 8.63 -13.52
C GLY A 49 6.01 7.23 -13.57
N CYS A 50 5.19 6.18 -13.42
CA CYS A 50 5.60 4.79 -13.56
C CYS A 50 4.99 4.15 -14.83
N GLY A 51 4.98 4.86 -15.97
CA GLY A 51 4.34 4.39 -17.20
C GLY A 51 4.72 2.95 -17.62
N CYS A 52 5.96 2.51 -17.40
CA CYS A 52 6.39 1.13 -17.67
C CYS A 52 5.78 0.07 -16.74
N HIS A 53 5.32 0.49 -15.56
CA HIS A 53 4.72 -0.36 -14.52
C HIS A 53 3.18 -0.32 -14.55
N ASN A 54 2.56 0.50 -15.41
CA ASN A 54 1.10 0.69 -15.42
C ASN A 54 0.47 0.56 -16.82
N ASN A 55 1.23 0.12 -17.82
CA ASN A 55 0.79 0.08 -19.22
C ASN A 55 0.49 -1.33 -19.76
N GLY A 56 0.68 -2.38 -18.97
CA GLY A 56 0.47 -3.77 -19.41
C GLY A 56 1.47 -4.30 -20.43
N ILE A 57 2.47 -3.52 -20.83
CA ILE A 57 3.44 -3.85 -21.88
C ILE A 57 4.75 -4.42 -21.29
N GLY A 58 4.97 -4.25 -19.98
CA GLY A 58 6.19 -4.70 -19.32
C GLY A 58 6.23 -6.21 -19.05
N THR A 59 6.77 -7.02 -19.97
CA THR A 59 7.10 -8.43 -19.68
C THR A 59 8.17 -8.60 -18.60
N ARG A 60 8.92 -7.52 -18.30
CA ARG A 60 9.98 -7.48 -17.28
C ARG A 60 9.70 -6.52 -16.12
N ALA A 61 8.68 -5.66 -16.24
CA ALA A 61 8.36 -4.67 -15.22
C ALA A 61 7.17 -5.15 -14.38
N VAL A 62 7.32 -5.11 -13.07
CA VAL A 62 6.22 -5.38 -12.13
C VAL A 62 5.10 -4.38 -12.41
N GLN A 63 3.88 -4.85 -12.62
CA GLN A 63 2.75 -3.96 -12.82
C GLN A 63 2.15 -3.52 -11.47
N PHE A 64 1.91 -2.22 -11.26
CA PHE A 64 1.16 -1.72 -10.11
C PHE A 64 -0.33 -1.55 -10.43
N SER A 65 -0.66 -1.33 -11.70
CA SER A 65 -2.03 -1.38 -12.21
C SER A 65 -2.08 -1.91 -13.64
N HIS A 66 -3.25 -2.43 -14.03
CA HIS A 66 -3.58 -2.73 -15.42
C HIS A 66 -5.08 -2.57 -15.63
N ALA A 67 -5.48 -1.74 -16.60
CA ALA A 67 -6.86 -1.29 -16.76
C ALA A 67 -7.42 -0.80 -15.41
N ASP A 68 -8.59 -1.29 -14.99
CA ASP A 68 -9.24 -0.89 -13.74
C ASP A 68 -8.74 -1.67 -12.51
N THR A 69 -7.72 -2.51 -12.67
CA THR A 69 -7.19 -3.36 -11.59
C THR A 69 -5.92 -2.76 -11.00
N ILE A 70 -5.91 -2.55 -9.68
CA ILE A 70 -4.72 -2.17 -8.91
C ILE A 70 -4.18 -3.39 -8.18
N PHE A 71 -2.88 -3.64 -8.34
CA PHE A 71 -2.16 -4.73 -7.69
C PHE A 71 -1.54 -4.22 -6.38
N TYR A 72 -2.36 -4.09 -5.34
CA TYR A 72 -1.94 -3.52 -4.05
C TYR A 72 -0.72 -4.20 -3.45
N ASP A 73 -0.68 -5.54 -3.44
CA ASP A 73 0.48 -6.28 -2.93
C ASP A 73 1.74 -6.09 -3.77
N ALA A 74 1.62 -5.73 -5.06
CA ALA A 74 2.77 -5.38 -5.87
C ALA A 74 3.44 -4.11 -5.35
N ILE A 75 2.67 -3.16 -4.79
CA ILE A 75 3.19 -1.96 -4.16
C ILE A 75 3.67 -2.27 -2.73
N LEU A 76 2.83 -2.91 -1.91
CA LEU A 76 3.11 -3.21 -0.50
C LEU A 76 4.34 -4.12 -0.31
N GLY A 77 4.52 -5.11 -1.19
CA GLY A 77 5.69 -5.99 -1.16
C GLY A 77 7.02 -5.28 -1.47
N ARG A 78 6.99 -4.00 -1.81
CA ARG A 78 8.15 -3.20 -2.23
C ARG A 78 8.43 -2.02 -1.32
N VAL A 79 7.89 -2.01 -0.10
CA VAL A 79 8.16 -0.98 0.92
C VAL A 79 9.66 -0.71 1.09
N GLY A 80 10.50 -1.75 1.18
CA GLY A 80 11.95 -1.56 1.29
C GLY A 80 12.60 -0.88 0.06
N LEU A 81 12.07 -1.11 -1.14
CA LEU A 81 12.53 -0.39 -2.34
C LEU A 81 12.03 1.06 -2.32
N LEU A 82 10.77 1.30 -1.98
CA LEU A 82 10.19 2.64 -1.85
C LEU A 82 10.96 3.47 -0.82
N GLU A 83 11.35 2.87 0.31
CA GLU A 83 12.19 3.49 1.33
C GLU A 83 13.55 3.92 0.77
N ALA A 84 14.21 3.05 0.00
CA ALA A 84 15.46 3.42 -0.65
C ALA A 84 15.26 4.58 -1.65
N TRP A 85 14.20 4.55 -2.44
CA TRP A 85 13.93 5.50 -3.51
C TRP A 85 13.67 6.91 -2.99
N VAL A 86 12.84 7.06 -1.97
CA VAL A 86 12.57 8.37 -1.35
C VAL A 86 13.78 8.94 -0.61
N ASN A 87 14.86 8.17 -0.45
CA ASN A 87 16.12 8.57 0.14
C ASN A 87 17.27 8.66 -0.90
N GLY A 88 16.93 8.80 -2.19
CA GLY A 88 17.92 9.02 -3.26
C GLY A 88 18.48 7.75 -3.89
N GLY A 89 17.86 6.59 -3.65
CA GLY A 89 18.19 5.33 -4.30
C GLY A 89 17.90 5.30 -5.80
N ILE A 90 18.34 4.23 -6.46
CA ILE A 90 18.25 4.06 -7.91
C ILE A 90 17.15 3.06 -8.27
N HIS A 91 16.47 3.28 -9.39
CA HIS A 91 15.51 2.34 -9.93
C HIS A 91 16.19 1.01 -10.35
N PRO A 92 15.63 -0.18 -10.03
CA PRO A 92 16.23 -1.47 -10.41
C PRO A 92 16.46 -1.65 -11.92
N GLY A 93 15.62 -1.03 -12.76
CA GLY A 93 15.78 -1.02 -14.22
C GLY A 93 16.82 -0.01 -14.74
N ALA A 94 17.65 0.56 -13.86
CA ALA A 94 18.45 1.77 -14.06
C ALA A 94 17.61 3.04 -14.29
N GLY A 95 18.22 4.19 -14.02
CA GLY A 95 17.58 5.51 -14.14
C GLY A 95 17.22 6.15 -12.79
N SER A 96 16.95 7.46 -12.83
CA SER A 96 16.47 8.21 -11.68
C SER A 96 14.99 7.94 -11.43
N ILE A 97 14.62 7.93 -10.15
CA ILE A 97 13.23 7.91 -9.73
C ILE A 97 12.85 9.35 -9.44
N TYR A 98 11.76 9.80 -10.04
CA TYR A 98 11.27 11.15 -9.80
C TYR A 98 9.97 11.08 -9.01
N PHE A 99 10.09 11.34 -7.71
CA PHE A 99 8.98 11.76 -6.88
C PHE A 99 9.07 13.28 -6.69
N THR A 100 7.95 13.98 -6.78
CA THR A 100 7.91 15.36 -6.29
C THR A 100 8.16 15.37 -4.79
N THR A 101 8.64 16.49 -4.24
CA THR A 101 8.88 16.62 -2.79
C THR A 101 7.65 16.27 -1.94
N SER A 102 6.45 16.58 -2.43
CA SER A 102 5.20 16.21 -1.74
C SER A 102 4.96 14.70 -1.77
N GLN A 103 5.19 14.04 -2.90
CA GLN A 103 5.05 12.58 -3.03
C GLN A 103 6.05 11.84 -2.15
N GLU A 104 7.31 12.28 -2.12
CA GLU A 104 8.32 11.71 -1.23
C GLU A 104 7.90 11.82 0.23
N LYS A 105 7.37 12.98 0.65
CA LYS A 105 6.91 13.19 2.02
C LYS A 105 5.76 12.26 2.40
N ILE A 106 4.79 12.08 1.50
CA ILE A 106 3.66 11.14 1.69
C ILE A 106 4.19 9.72 1.89
N ILE A 107 5.05 9.25 0.98
CA ILE A 107 5.58 7.88 1.04
C ILE A 107 6.44 7.70 2.30
N LYS A 108 7.32 8.65 2.63
CA LYS A 108 8.13 8.61 3.86
C LYS A 108 7.28 8.51 5.12
N GLN A 109 6.25 9.34 5.21
CA GLN A 109 5.35 9.36 6.36
C GLN A 109 4.58 8.04 6.48
N TRP A 110 4.04 7.52 5.37
CA TRP A 110 3.38 6.20 5.35
C TRP A 110 4.31 5.06 5.80
N ILE A 111 5.57 5.06 5.35
CA ILE A 111 6.57 4.07 5.77
C ILE A 111 6.85 4.21 7.27
N ALA A 112 7.02 5.44 7.77
CA ALA A 112 7.24 5.71 9.20
C ALA A 112 6.05 5.28 10.09
N GLU A 113 4.84 5.28 9.54
CA GLU A 113 3.62 4.78 10.19
C GLU A 113 3.46 3.24 10.11
N GLY A 114 4.46 2.56 9.54
CA GLY A 114 4.54 1.10 9.44
C GLY A 114 4.04 0.55 8.10
N ALA A 115 3.91 1.38 7.07
CA ALA A 115 3.54 1.02 5.72
C ALA A 115 2.25 0.15 5.62
N LYS A 116 1.28 0.45 6.46
CA LYS A 116 0.08 -0.37 6.62
C LYS A 116 -0.88 -0.19 5.44
N ASP A 117 -1.56 -1.27 5.10
CA ASP A 117 -2.71 -1.25 4.21
C ASP A 117 -3.98 -0.89 4.99
N ASP A 118 -4.63 0.21 4.62
CA ASP A 118 -5.90 0.67 5.19
C ASP A 118 -7.13 0.22 4.37
N GLY A 119 -6.93 -0.63 3.36
CA GLY A 119 -8.01 -1.37 2.72
C GLY A 119 -8.67 -2.33 3.71
N GLY A 120 -10.00 -2.33 3.79
CA GLY A 120 -10.82 -3.05 4.78
C GLY A 120 -10.82 -4.58 4.73
N GLY A 121 -9.73 -5.22 4.29
CA GLY A 121 -9.62 -6.66 4.13
C GLY A 121 -10.53 -7.19 3.03
N CYS A 122 -10.53 -8.51 2.86
CA CYS A 122 -11.55 -9.21 2.10
C CYS A 122 -12.42 -10.07 3.00
N THR A 123 -13.64 -10.32 2.56
CA THR A 123 -14.49 -11.34 3.16
C THR A 123 -13.92 -12.70 2.79
N VAL A 124 -13.63 -13.52 3.81
CA VAL A 124 -13.12 -14.88 3.65
C VAL A 124 -14.23 -15.81 4.11
N THR A 125 -14.68 -16.69 3.21
CA THR A 125 -15.79 -17.63 3.46
C THR A 125 -15.42 -19.00 2.91
N GLY A 126 -15.78 -20.05 3.64
CA GLY A 126 -15.60 -21.43 3.22
C GLY A 126 -14.16 -21.92 3.37
N VAL A 127 -13.89 -23.07 2.74
CA VAL A 127 -12.56 -23.70 2.78
C VAL A 127 -11.61 -22.96 1.86
N ILE A 128 -10.47 -22.56 2.40
CA ILE A 128 -9.39 -21.91 1.67
C ILE A 128 -8.38 -23.00 1.33
N THR A 129 -8.25 -23.39 0.07
CA THR A 129 -7.25 -24.38 -0.34
C THR A 129 -6.03 -23.73 -0.96
N TYR A 130 -4.90 -24.45 -0.94
CA TYR A 130 -3.67 -23.98 -1.56
C TYR A 130 -3.89 -23.68 -3.03
N THR A 131 -4.41 -24.63 -3.77
CA THR A 131 -4.61 -24.53 -5.23
C THR A 131 -5.59 -23.43 -5.63
N ALA A 132 -6.68 -23.25 -4.87
CA ALA A 132 -7.74 -22.32 -5.25
C ALA A 132 -7.47 -20.87 -4.83
N LYS A 133 -6.81 -20.65 -3.69
CA LYS A 133 -6.69 -19.32 -3.08
C LYS A 133 -5.25 -18.89 -2.81
N ILE A 134 -4.41 -19.78 -2.27
CA ILE A 134 -3.05 -19.40 -1.86
C ILE A 134 -2.08 -19.35 -3.04
N LEU A 135 -2.14 -20.32 -3.95
CA LEU A 135 -1.26 -20.39 -5.11
C LEU A 135 -1.46 -19.19 -6.06
N PRO A 136 -2.69 -18.74 -6.38
CA PRO A 136 -2.90 -17.52 -7.14
C PRO A 136 -2.29 -16.29 -6.45
N LEU A 137 -2.56 -16.10 -5.15
CA LEU A 137 -2.00 -14.99 -4.37
C LEU A 137 -0.48 -15.03 -4.32
N TYR A 138 0.10 -16.20 -4.03
CA TYR A 138 1.54 -16.39 -4.06
C TYR A 138 2.09 -16.03 -5.44
N THR A 139 1.43 -16.47 -6.51
CA THR A 139 1.88 -16.23 -7.89
C THR A 139 1.88 -14.74 -8.25
N THR A 140 0.92 -13.96 -7.74
CA THR A 140 0.80 -12.54 -8.06
C THR A 140 1.57 -11.62 -7.11
N SER A 141 1.62 -11.97 -5.82
CA SER A 141 2.07 -11.08 -4.75
C SER A 141 3.48 -11.39 -4.25
N CYS A 142 3.89 -12.66 -4.29
CA CYS A 142 5.14 -13.12 -3.67
C CYS A 142 6.13 -13.69 -4.70
N LYS A 143 5.60 -14.38 -5.70
CA LYS A 143 6.33 -14.94 -6.83
C LYS A 143 6.50 -13.88 -7.90
N GLY A 144 7.69 -13.82 -8.46
CA GLY A 144 8.05 -12.87 -9.51
C GLY A 144 9.54 -12.83 -9.71
N SER A 145 9.97 -12.28 -10.85
CA SER A 145 11.39 -12.15 -11.22
C SER A 145 12.24 -11.35 -10.22
N THR A 146 11.60 -10.61 -9.29
CA THR A 146 12.28 -9.82 -8.26
C THR A 146 12.29 -10.47 -6.87
N CYS A 147 11.48 -11.49 -6.61
CA CYS A 147 11.35 -12.10 -5.28
C CYS A 147 11.46 -13.63 -5.39
N HIS A 148 10.40 -14.40 -5.11
CA HIS A 148 10.43 -15.85 -5.28
C HIS A 148 10.33 -16.25 -6.76
N GLY A 149 11.28 -17.04 -7.25
CA GLY A 149 11.49 -17.30 -8.68
C GLY A 149 12.45 -16.32 -9.35
N GLY A 150 13.04 -15.40 -8.58
CA GLY A 150 14.08 -14.48 -8.99
C GLY A 150 15.25 -14.52 -8.01
N ILE A 151 15.24 -13.62 -7.01
CA ILE A 151 16.27 -13.55 -5.96
C ILE A 151 16.20 -14.77 -5.03
N ALA A 152 15.00 -15.22 -4.70
CA ALA A 152 14.75 -16.38 -3.86
C ALA A 152 14.17 -17.54 -4.68
N SER A 153 14.33 -18.77 -4.21
CA SER A 153 13.71 -19.93 -4.85
C SER A 153 12.18 -19.85 -4.85
N ASN A 154 11.57 -20.47 -5.87
CA ASN A 154 10.13 -20.75 -5.85
C ASN A 154 9.78 -21.63 -4.65
N LEU A 155 8.60 -21.39 -4.07
CA LEU A 155 8.05 -22.14 -2.95
C LEU A 155 6.94 -23.07 -3.45
N THR A 156 7.10 -24.36 -3.22
CA THR A 156 6.04 -25.36 -3.41
C THR A 156 5.09 -25.36 -2.21
N TYR A 157 3.93 -26.00 -2.36
CA TYR A 157 3.02 -26.30 -1.25
C TYR A 157 3.75 -26.92 -0.04
N SER A 158 4.54 -27.98 -0.27
CA SER A 158 5.26 -28.67 0.81
C SER A 158 6.27 -27.78 1.52
N GLN A 159 6.95 -26.88 0.80
CA GLN A 159 7.89 -25.91 1.38
C GLN A 159 7.16 -24.85 2.21
N MET A 160 6.00 -24.36 1.76
CA MET A 160 5.19 -23.43 2.53
C MET A 160 4.66 -24.06 3.82
N VAL A 161 4.12 -25.28 3.74
CA VAL A 161 3.62 -26.02 4.90
C VAL A 161 4.75 -26.30 5.90
N ALA A 162 5.93 -26.70 5.42
CA ALA A 162 7.11 -26.92 6.26
C ALA A 162 7.62 -25.64 6.95
N LYS A 163 7.20 -24.46 6.49
CA LYS A 163 7.57 -23.14 7.04
C LYS A 163 6.36 -22.39 7.59
N LYS A 164 5.31 -23.09 8.02
CA LYS A 164 4.08 -22.47 8.56
C LYS A 164 4.35 -21.46 9.67
N ASP A 165 5.33 -21.69 10.55
CA ASP A 165 5.62 -20.77 11.67
C ASP A 165 6.20 -19.44 11.17
N VAL A 166 6.98 -19.49 10.10
CA VAL A 166 7.51 -18.31 9.40
C VAL A 166 6.36 -17.55 8.74
N LEU A 167 5.46 -18.26 8.04
CA LEU A 167 4.28 -17.67 7.42
C LEU A 167 3.36 -17.02 8.47
N THR A 168 3.07 -17.69 9.58
CA THR A 168 2.27 -17.15 10.67
C THR A 168 2.87 -15.87 11.25
N THR A 169 4.19 -15.87 11.52
CA THR A 169 4.89 -14.67 12.01
C THR A 169 4.82 -13.52 11.01
N MET A 170 5.01 -13.84 9.72
CA MET A 170 4.91 -12.87 8.63
C MET A 170 3.50 -12.30 8.50
N MET A 171 2.46 -13.13 8.51
CA MET A 171 1.08 -12.67 8.40
C MET A 171 0.66 -11.83 9.60
N ASN A 172 0.99 -12.26 10.82
CA ASN A 172 0.62 -11.54 12.04
C ASN A 172 1.29 -10.17 12.17
N SER A 173 2.46 -10.01 11.55
CA SER A 173 3.16 -8.72 11.45
C SER A 173 2.82 -7.94 10.17
N SER A 174 1.93 -8.46 9.32
CA SER A 174 1.66 -7.94 7.97
C SER A 174 2.92 -7.76 7.12
N GLY A 175 3.93 -8.62 7.31
CA GLY A 175 5.21 -8.59 6.61
C GLY A 175 6.34 -7.83 7.30
N ASN A 176 6.03 -7.10 8.38
CA ASN A 176 7.02 -6.28 9.09
C ASN A 176 8.08 -7.13 9.83
N SER A 177 7.83 -8.42 10.03
CA SER A 177 8.80 -9.38 10.55
C SER A 177 8.55 -10.78 10.02
N GLY A 178 9.44 -11.73 10.32
CA GLY A 178 9.29 -13.13 9.94
C GLY A 178 9.74 -13.47 8.52
N HIS A 179 9.62 -12.55 7.56
CA HIS A 179 10.12 -12.80 6.19
C HIS A 179 11.67 -12.84 6.15
N PRO A 180 12.29 -13.93 5.67
CA PRO A 180 13.76 -14.05 5.67
C PRO A 180 14.49 -13.04 4.77
N GLY A 181 13.82 -12.52 3.75
CA GLY A 181 14.38 -11.51 2.84
C GLY A 181 14.29 -10.08 3.37
N GLY A 182 13.88 -9.89 4.63
CA GLY A 182 13.67 -8.59 5.24
C GLY A 182 12.22 -8.11 5.18
N THR A 183 12.03 -6.88 5.63
CA THR A 183 10.74 -6.22 5.82
C THR A 183 9.97 -6.04 4.52
N LEU A 184 8.67 -6.32 4.56
CA LEU A 184 7.72 -6.02 3.49
C LEU A 184 6.37 -5.61 4.09
N SER A 185 5.45 -5.14 3.26
CA SER A 185 4.05 -4.99 3.66
C SER A 185 3.15 -5.91 2.85
N LEU A 186 2.04 -6.33 3.43
CA LEU A 186 1.04 -7.20 2.81
C LEU A 186 -0.33 -6.57 2.95
N SER A 187 -1.16 -6.75 1.93
CA SER A 187 -2.56 -6.33 2.03
C SER A 187 -3.26 -7.12 3.12
N SER A 188 -4.23 -6.46 3.75
CA SER A 188 -5.06 -7.07 4.79
C SER A 188 -5.82 -8.30 4.29
N CYS A 189 -6.18 -8.35 3.00
CA CYS A 189 -6.78 -9.54 2.38
C CYS A 189 -5.80 -10.71 2.29
N THR A 190 -4.58 -10.48 1.83
CA THR A 190 -3.54 -11.52 1.74
C THR A 190 -3.23 -12.09 3.11
N VAL A 191 -3.04 -11.22 4.11
CA VAL A 191 -2.84 -11.64 5.52
C VAL A 191 -3.98 -12.54 5.99
N LYS A 192 -5.23 -12.13 5.76
CA LYS A 192 -6.40 -12.88 6.23
C LYS A 192 -6.54 -14.24 5.54
N LEU A 193 -6.33 -14.32 4.22
CA LEU A 193 -6.44 -15.57 3.48
C LEU A 193 -5.37 -16.59 3.90
N PHE A 194 -4.13 -16.16 4.11
CA PHE A 194 -3.07 -17.05 4.60
C PHE A 194 -3.32 -17.50 6.04
N ASN A 195 -3.71 -16.59 6.94
CA ASN A 195 -4.03 -16.95 8.32
C ASN A 195 -5.18 -17.96 8.39
N GLU A 196 -6.23 -17.78 7.59
CA GLU A 196 -7.35 -18.70 7.52
C GLU A 196 -6.94 -20.07 6.96
N TRP A 197 -6.15 -20.10 5.87
CA TRP A 197 -5.63 -21.35 5.31
C TRP A 197 -4.78 -22.13 6.33
N ILE A 198 -3.93 -21.44 7.09
CA ILE A 198 -3.12 -22.05 8.15
C ILE A 198 -4.02 -22.59 9.27
N ALA A 199 -5.02 -21.80 9.70
CA ALA A 199 -5.98 -22.18 10.74
C ALA A 199 -6.82 -23.41 10.36
N GLN A 200 -7.14 -23.57 9.08
CA GLN A 200 -7.87 -24.73 8.53
C GLN A 200 -6.99 -25.99 8.35
N GLY A 201 -5.72 -25.96 8.76
CA GLY A 201 -4.82 -27.10 8.64
C GLY A 201 -4.16 -27.22 7.25
N THR A 202 -4.02 -26.10 6.54
CA THR A 202 -3.34 -26.01 5.24
C THR A 202 -3.88 -26.96 4.17
N PRO A 203 -5.20 -27.03 3.89
CA PRO A 203 -5.72 -27.92 2.86
C PRO A 203 -5.16 -27.55 1.47
N GLN A 204 -4.92 -28.56 0.63
CA GLN A 204 -4.30 -28.40 -0.69
C GLN A 204 -5.31 -28.03 -1.79
#